data_AF-A0A8T3SWD7-F1
#
_entry.id   AF-A0A8T3SWD7-F1
#
_cell.length_a   1.000
_cell.length_b   1.000
_cell.length_c   1.000
_cell.angle_alpha   90.00
_cell.angle_beta   90.00
_cell.angle_gamma   90.00
#
_symmetry.space_group_name_H-M   'P 1'
#
loop_
_entity.id
_entity.type
_entity.pdbx_description
1 polymer ?
#
loop_
_entity_poly.entity_id
_entity_poly.type
_entity_poly.pdbx_seq_one_letter_code
_entity_poly.pdbx_strand_id
1 'polypeptide(L)' 'MSRICQVTGKRPVTGNNVSHAHNKTRRRFLPNLHFHRFWVESEQRWVRLRVS' A
#
# COMPACT_ATOMS: atom_id res chain seq x y z
N MET A 1 1.34 -11.51 5.18
CA MET A 1 1.26 -10.98 3.80
C MET A 1 2.02 -9.68 3.69
N SER A 2 2.90 -9.55 2.71
CA SER A 2 3.58 -8.30 2.36
C SER A 2 2.56 -7.24 1.94
N ARG A 3 2.63 -6.03 2.52
CA ARG A 3 1.78 -4.87 2.14
C ARG A 3 2.43 -4.13 0.97
N ILE A 4 2.50 -4.80 -0.18
CA ILE A 4 3.13 -4.27 -1.40
C ILE A 4 2.06 -4.10 -2.48
N CYS A 5 2.09 -2.97 -3.20
CA CYS A 5 1.26 -2.75 -4.38
C CYS A 5 1.79 -3.62 -5.54
N GLN A 6 0.92 -4.41 -6.16
CA GLN A 6 1.31 -5.30 -7.26
C GLN A 6 1.73 -4.55 -8.53
N VAL A 7 1.22 -3.33 -8.74
CA VAL A 7 1.49 -2.54 -9.94
C VAL A 7 2.70 -1.61 -9.74
N THR A 8 2.72 -0.86 -8.64
CA THR A 8 3.72 0.19 -8.41
C THR A 8 4.87 -0.23 -7.49
N GLY A 9 4.79 -1.41 -6.86
CA GLY A 9 5.79 -1.87 -5.89
C GLY A 9 5.85 -1.05 -4.59
N LYS A 10 4.93 -0.09 -4.38
CA LYS A 10 4.86 0.72 -3.15
C LYS A 10 4.85 -0.19 -1.92
N ARG A 11 5.79 0.05 -1.02
CA ARG A 11 6.04 -0.77 0.19
C ARG A 11 6.01 0.11 1.45
N PRO A 12 5.84 -0.49 2.65
CA PRO A 12 5.91 0.24 3.89
C PRO A 12 7.26 0.94 4.06
N VAL A 13 7.23 2.20 4.44
CA VAL A 13 8.43 2.99 4.76
C VAL A 13 8.49 3.19 6.27
N THR A 14 9.70 3.18 6.84
CA THR A 14 9.89 3.44 8.27
C THR A 14 10.16 4.92 8.53
N GLY A 15 9.73 5.43 9.68
CA GLY A 15 10.07 6.77 10.15
C GLY A 15 9.71 6.96 11.61
N ASN A 16 9.49 8.20 12.05
CA ASN A 16 9.19 8.52 13.44
C ASN A 16 7.87 9.30 13.56
N ASN A 17 7.14 9.09 14.66
CA ASN A 17 6.21 10.10 15.18
C ASN A 17 7.03 11.08 16.00
N VAL A 18 6.81 12.39 15.79
CA VAL A 18 7.46 13.46 16.54
C VAL A 18 6.37 14.13 17.36
N SER A 19 6.52 14.12 18.69
CA SER A 19 5.58 14.81 19.59
C SER A 19 5.83 16.31 19.61
N HIS A 20 4.95 17.07 20.27
CA HIS A 20 5.14 18.51 20.50
C HIS A 20 6.45 18.80 21.26
N ALA A 21 6.80 17.95 22.23
CA ALA A 21 8.09 17.99 22.95
C ALA A 21 9.28 17.42 22.15
N HIS A 22 9.09 17.15 20.85
CA HIS A 22 10.09 16.59 19.95
C HIS A 22 10.61 15.17 20.35
N ASN A 23 9.78 14.40 21.08
CA ASN A 23 10.07 13.00 21.36
C ASN A 23 9.83 12.15 20.11
N LYS A 24 10.81 11.32 19.74
CA LYS A 24 10.76 10.50 18.51
C LYS A 24 10.43 9.04 18.84
N THR A 25 9.29 8.55 18.38
CA THR A 25 8.92 7.12 18.48
C THR A 25 8.84 6.48 17.09
N ARG A 26 9.31 5.23 16.94
CA ARG A 26 9.36 4.55 15.62
C ARG A 26 7.95 4.26 15.12
N ARG A 27 7.71 4.53 13.83
CA ARG A 27 6.46 4.19 13.13
C ARG A 27 6.71 3.65 11.73
N ARG A 28 5.66 3.09 11.13
CA ARG A 28 5.63 2.65 9.72
C ARG A 28 4.56 3.43 8.97
N PHE A 29 4.90 3.94 7.79
CA PHE A 29 3.96 4.52 6.84
C PHE A 29 3.52 3.41 5.90
N LEU A 30 2.23 3.05 5.95
CA LEU A 30 1.68 1.95 5.18
C LEU A 30 1.01 2.49 3.91
N PRO A 31 1.22 1.84 2.74
CA PRO A 31 0.47 2.19 1.54
C PRO A 31 -1.02 1.85 1.71
N ASN A 32 -1.89 2.68 1.14
CA ASN A 32 -3.35 2.52 1.18
C ASN A 32 -3.84 1.43 0.21
N LEU A 33 -3.51 0.17 0.49
CA LEU A 33 -3.79 -0.95 -0.40
C LEU A 33 -5.21 -1.46 -0.27
N HIS A 34 -5.90 -1.57 -1.41
CA HIS A 34 -7.24 -2.12 -1.55
C HIS A 34 -7.26 -3.28 -2.53
N PHE A 35 -8.20 -4.22 -2.34
CA PHE A 35 -8.50 -5.22 -3.35
C PHE A 35 -9.52 -4.65 -4.31
N HIS A 36 -9.14 -4.53 -5.58
CA HIS A 36 -10.02 -4.04 -6.63
C HIS A 36 -10.08 -5.07 -7.76
N ARG A 37 -11.24 -5.17 -8.41
CA ARG A 37 -11.45 -6.02 -9.58
C ARG A 37 -11.45 -5.15 -10.81
N PHE A 38 -10.59 -5.46 -11.75
CA PHE A 38 -10.49 -4.77 -13.04
C PHE A 38 -11.02 -5.68 -14.14
N TRP A 39 -11.86 -5.12 -15.01
CA TRP A 39 -12.29 -5.81 -16.22
C TRP A 39 -11.20 -5.67 -17.28
N VAL A 40 -10.80 -6.79 -17.87
CA VAL A 40 -9.80 -6.82 -18.94
C VAL A 40 -10.50 -7.24 -20.23
N GLU A 41 -10.68 -6.28 -21.13
CA GLU A 41 -11.47 -6.47 -22.37
C GLU A 41 -10.87 -7.53 -23.29
N SER A 42 -9.53 -7.57 -23.41
CA SER A 42 -8.83 -8.52 -24.28
C SER A 42 -9.00 -9.99 -23.88
N GLU A 43 -9.30 -10.25 -22.60
CA GLU A 43 -9.41 -11.59 -22.03
C GLU A 43 -10.83 -11.88 -21.56
N GLN A 44 -11.77 -10.94 -21.73
CA GLN A 44 -13.16 -10.99 -21.28
C GLN A 44 -13.32 -11.51 -19.83
N ARG A 45 -12.45 -11.04 -18.92
CA ARG A 45 -12.43 -11.53 -17.53
C ARG A 45 -12.17 -10.43 -16.51
N TRP A 46 -12.56 -10.73 -15.28
CA TRP A 46 -12.23 -9.91 -14.10
C TRP A 46 -10.93 -10.37 -13.46
N VAL A 47 -9.98 -9.47 -13.29
CA VAL A 47 -8.72 -9.70 -12.58
C VAL A 47 -8.76 -8.97 -11.24
N ARG A 48 -8.53 -9.69 -10.13
CA ARG A 48 -8.42 -9.10 -8.79
C ARG A 48 -6.98 -8.71 -8.52
N LEU A 49 -6.72 -7.42 -8.34
CA LEU A 49 -5.41 -6.89 -7.99
C LEU A 49 -5.44 -6.17 -6.64
N ARG A 50 -4.30 -6.15 -5.96
CA ARG A 50 -4.08 -5.35 -4.75
C ARG A 50 -3.34 -4.07 -5.14
N VAL A 51 -4.07 -2.96 -5.16
CA VAL A 51 -3.62 -1.66 -5.67
C VAL A 51 -3.78 -0.58 -4.60
N SER A 52 -2.89 0.42 -4.62
CA SER A 52 -2.89 1.60 -3.75
C SER A 52 -2.80 2.89 -4.54
#